data_AF-A0A813RMC6-F1
#
_entry.id   AF-A0A813RMC6-F1
#
_cell.length_a   1.000
_cell.length_b   1.000
_cell.length_c   1.000
_cell.angle_alpha   90.00
_cell.angle_beta   90.00
_cell.angle_gamma   90.00
#
_symmetry.space_group_name_H-M   'P 1'
#
loop_
_entity.id
_entity.type
_entity.pdbx_description
1 polymer ?
#
loop_
_entity_poly.entity_id
_entity_poly.type
_entity_poly.pdbx_seq_one_letter_code
_entity_poly.pdbx_strand_id
1 'polypeptide(L)'
;MFKIILIFSLNSIILTQVFGASIIADEKLRNLEKAKEILDKYPLIDGHNDLPHMIRTNFMNRFGQFDLNDMKQSLISSTGKEGITHTDIKRIREGKLSGQFWAIYANCQTDAKDSVRRHLEQIDVVYRFVEKYSNDFQFVQKSGDIMPAFKNKKIISLLGLESGHAIDSSLAILRVFYELGVRYMTLTHNCDVPWATNNQIDRLANASSYGGLTKFGRKVIQEMNRLGMIVDLSHVSYQTMLDALDESKAPVMFSHSSVYSLCNHVRNVRDDVLLKLKQNNGILMINLYNGFIKCGNQVPTMNDIIAHFNYTKNLIGVDHIGIGADFDGVDLTPPDVDDVSKYPNLFAALIENGWNENDLAKIAGLNVIRVLADNEKYAKSVENMEPIDDYIDKTDLDPKYSECRTSF
;
A
#
# COMPACT_ATOMS: atom_id res chain seq x y z
N MET A 1 -65.18 -5.01 15.62
CA MET A 1 -64.45 -3.81 15.14
C MET A 1 -62.96 -3.82 15.47
N PHE A 2 -62.51 -4.30 16.65
CA PHE A 2 -61.08 -4.29 17.03
C PHE A 2 -60.14 -5.20 16.21
N LYS A 3 -60.62 -6.32 15.63
CA LYS A 3 -59.78 -7.23 14.82
C LYS A 3 -59.46 -6.71 13.40
N ILE A 4 -60.22 -5.76 12.87
CA ILE A 4 -60.04 -5.25 11.49
C ILE A 4 -59.00 -4.11 11.47
N ILE A 5 -58.91 -3.32 12.55
CA ILE A 5 -57.95 -2.20 12.64
C ILE A 5 -56.49 -2.71 12.77
N LEU A 6 -56.27 -3.85 13.44
CA LEU A 6 -54.94 -4.44 13.58
C LEU A 6 -54.37 -4.97 12.24
N ILE A 7 -55.22 -5.51 11.37
CA ILE A 7 -54.80 -6.08 10.08
C ILE A 7 -54.42 -4.96 9.09
N PHE A 8 -55.12 -3.82 9.12
CA PHE A 8 -54.76 -2.65 8.31
C PHE A 8 -53.46 -1.98 8.79
N SER A 9 -53.21 -1.90 10.10
CA SER A 9 -51.95 -1.35 10.61
C SER A 9 -50.75 -2.26 10.31
N LEU A 10 -50.91 -3.59 10.42
CA LEU A 10 -49.87 -4.56 10.06
C LEU A 10 -49.55 -4.55 8.57
N ASN A 11 -50.56 -4.51 7.69
CA ASN A 11 -50.33 -4.43 6.24
C ASN A 11 -49.70 -3.10 5.80
N SER A 12 -50.04 -1.98 6.45
CA SER A 12 -49.40 -0.69 6.16
C SER A 12 -47.94 -0.65 6.60
N ILE A 13 -47.60 -1.24 7.75
CA ILE A 13 -46.22 -1.34 8.25
C ILE A 13 -45.39 -2.25 7.33
N ILE A 14 -45.94 -3.40 6.92
CA ILE A 14 -45.28 -4.33 6.00
C ILE A 14 -45.07 -3.67 4.62
N LEU A 15 -46.07 -2.96 4.07
CA LEU A 15 -45.90 -2.22 2.81
C LEU A 15 -44.78 -1.18 2.94
N THR A 16 -44.77 -0.36 4.00
CA THR A 16 -43.73 0.66 4.19
C THR A 16 -42.33 0.08 4.37
N GLN A 17 -42.20 -1.08 5.03
CA GLN A 17 -40.91 -1.78 5.18
C GLN A 17 -40.43 -2.38 3.85
N VAL A 18 -41.32 -2.97 3.06
CA VAL A 18 -41.00 -3.53 1.74
C VAL A 18 -40.63 -2.43 0.74
N PHE A 19 -41.37 -1.32 0.73
CA PHE A 19 -41.02 -0.15 -0.10
C PHE A 19 -39.70 0.50 0.33
N GLY A 20 -39.45 0.65 1.64
CA GLY A 20 -38.19 1.17 2.17
C GLY A 20 -36.98 0.30 1.82
N ALA A 21 -37.12 -1.03 1.94
CA ALA A 21 -36.08 -1.98 1.54
C ALA A 21 -35.80 -1.93 0.03
N SER A 22 -36.83 -1.77 -0.80
CA SER A 22 -36.68 -1.65 -2.26
C SER A 22 -35.94 -0.36 -2.66
N ILE A 23 -36.20 0.76 -1.99
CA ILE A 23 -35.53 2.04 -2.28
C ILE A 23 -34.04 1.97 -1.87
N ILE A 24 -33.73 1.39 -0.71
CA ILE A 24 -32.35 1.23 -0.23
C ILE A 24 -31.54 0.30 -1.15
N ALA A 25 -32.15 -0.81 -1.60
CA ALA A 25 -31.49 -1.73 -2.53
C ALA A 25 -31.18 -1.06 -3.88
N ASP A 26 -32.12 -0.26 -4.39
CA ASP A 26 -31.97 0.51 -5.62
C ASP A 26 -30.89 1.61 -5.48
N GLU A 27 -30.78 2.25 -4.31
CA GLU A 27 -29.72 3.22 -4.02
C GLU A 27 -28.33 2.59 -3.96
N LYS A 28 -28.18 1.45 -3.25
CA LYS A 28 -26.91 0.71 -3.20
C LYS A 28 -26.45 0.28 -4.58
N LEU A 29 -27.37 -0.20 -5.42
CA LEU A 29 -27.05 -0.59 -6.79
C LEU A 29 -26.60 0.62 -7.63
N ARG A 30 -27.29 1.76 -7.51
CA ARG A 30 -26.87 3.00 -8.18
C ARG A 30 -25.47 3.46 -7.75
N ASN A 31 -25.17 3.42 -6.46
CA ASN A 31 -23.85 3.81 -5.95
C ASN A 31 -22.75 2.87 -6.45
N LEU A 32 -23.03 1.57 -6.56
CA LEU A 32 -22.10 0.60 -7.11
C LEU A 32 -21.84 0.79 -8.61
N GLU A 33 -22.87 1.06 -9.41
CA GLU A 33 -22.69 1.35 -10.84
C GLU A 33 -21.91 2.66 -11.05
N LYS A 34 -22.25 3.70 -10.29
CA LYS A 34 -21.50 4.96 -10.31
C LYS A 34 -20.03 4.77 -9.89
N ALA A 35 -19.77 3.92 -8.89
CA ALA A 35 -18.41 3.58 -8.49
C ALA A 35 -17.63 2.94 -9.65
N LYS A 36 -18.23 1.97 -10.36
CA LYS A 36 -17.61 1.34 -11.53
C LYS A 36 -17.36 2.34 -12.66
N GLU A 37 -18.29 3.25 -12.94
CA GLU A 37 -18.12 4.30 -13.96
C GLU A 37 -16.93 5.23 -13.64
N ILE A 38 -16.77 5.60 -12.37
CA ILE A 38 -15.64 6.42 -11.91
C ILE A 38 -14.33 5.64 -12.10
N LEU A 39 -14.30 4.36 -11.72
CA LEU A 39 -13.12 3.51 -11.85
C LEU A 39 -12.80 3.14 -13.32
N ASP A 40 -13.77 3.22 -14.23
CA ASP A 40 -13.53 3.13 -15.68
C ASP A 40 -12.95 4.42 -16.26
N LYS A 41 -13.10 5.56 -15.57
CA LYS A 41 -12.62 6.88 -15.99
C LYS A 41 -11.25 7.23 -15.41
N TYR A 42 -10.95 6.77 -14.19
CA TYR A 42 -9.71 7.07 -13.48
C TYR A 42 -9.03 5.78 -13.03
N PRO A 43 -7.70 5.65 -13.20
CA PRO A 43 -7.01 4.44 -12.80
C PRO A 43 -7.03 4.29 -11.29
N LEU A 44 -7.59 3.18 -10.80
CA LEU A 44 -7.39 2.74 -9.42
C LEU A 44 -5.96 2.20 -9.27
N ILE A 45 -5.16 2.81 -8.41
CA ILE A 45 -3.78 2.44 -8.11
C ILE A 45 -3.67 2.12 -6.61
N ASP A 46 -3.45 0.85 -6.31
CA ASP A 46 -3.16 0.41 -4.95
C ASP A 46 -1.67 0.49 -4.64
N GLY A 47 -1.35 0.94 -3.43
CA GLY A 47 0.01 1.24 -2.97
C GLY A 47 0.82 0.04 -2.49
N HIS A 48 0.20 -1.10 -2.19
CA HIS A 48 0.89 -2.21 -1.58
C HIS A 48 0.14 -3.55 -1.69
N ASN A 49 0.76 -4.53 -2.35
CA ASN A 49 0.24 -5.89 -2.48
C ASN A 49 1.38 -6.92 -2.53
N ASP A 50 1.28 -7.94 -1.70
CA ASP A 50 2.28 -8.98 -1.43
C ASP A 50 2.15 -10.23 -2.31
N LEU A 51 1.41 -10.14 -3.42
CA LEU A 51 1.31 -11.23 -4.40
C LEU A 51 2.68 -11.85 -4.76
N PRO A 52 3.80 -11.10 -4.95
CA PRO A 52 5.11 -11.70 -5.17
C PRO A 52 5.56 -12.61 -4.01
N HIS A 53 5.37 -12.16 -2.76
CA HIS A 53 5.68 -12.95 -1.57
C HIS A 53 4.78 -14.19 -1.47
N MET A 54 3.48 -14.05 -1.74
CA MET A 54 2.54 -15.16 -1.78
C MET A 54 2.96 -16.22 -2.81
N ILE A 55 3.37 -15.78 -4.02
CA ILE A 55 3.91 -16.68 -5.06
C ILE A 55 5.17 -17.40 -4.58
N ARG A 56 6.08 -16.69 -3.92
CA ARG A 56 7.31 -17.28 -3.38
C ARG A 56 7.01 -18.34 -2.33
N THR A 57 6.20 -18.00 -1.34
CA THR A 57 5.94 -18.86 -0.19
C THR A 57 5.18 -20.12 -0.58
N ASN A 58 4.22 -20.02 -1.51
CA ASN A 58 3.38 -21.15 -1.89
C ASN A 58 3.89 -21.97 -3.07
N PHE A 59 4.64 -21.35 -4.00
CA PHE A 59 5.06 -22.00 -5.25
C PHE A 59 6.57 -21.95 -5.49
N MET A 60 7.35 -21.37 -4.58
CA MET A 60 8.81 -21.18 -4.73
C MET A 60 9.19 -20.49 -6.05
N ASN A 61 8.39 -19.51 -6.48
CA ASN A 61 8.54 -18.82 -7.77
C ASN A 61 8.48 -19.74 -9.00
N ARG A 62 7.89 -20.94 -8.89
CA ARG A 62 7.77 -21.90 -9.99
C ARG A 62 6.49 -21.65 -10.78
N PHE A 63 6.61 -20.85 -11.85
CA PHE A 63 5.52 -20.45 -12.76
C PHE A 63 4.75 -21.57 -13.47
N GLY A 64 5.22 -22.83 -13.36
CA GLY A 64 4.49 -24.01 -13.83
C GLY A 64 3.55 -24.62 -12.78
N GLN A 65 3.49 -24.06 -11.56
CA GLN A 65 2.69 -24.59 -10.44
C GLN A 65 1.46 -23.75 -10.12
N PHE A 66 1.28 -22.62 -10.79
CA PHE A 66 0.14 -21.74 -10.61
C PHE A 66 -0.26 -21.09 -11.92
N ASP A 67 -1.51 -20.65 -11.97
CA ASP A 67 -2.02 -19.74 -12.99
C ASP A 67 -2.55 -18.46 -12.35
N LEU A 68 -1.99 -17.31 -12.74
CA LEU A 68 -2.38 -16.01 -12.23
C LEU A 68 -3.81 -15.59 -12.64
N ASN A 69 -4.42 -16.30 -13.59
CA ASN A 69 -5.84 -16.11 -13.88
C ASN A 69 -6.75 -16.58 -12.75
N ASP A 70 -6.31 -17.57 -11.96
CA ASP A 70 -7.05 -18.13 -10.81
C ASP A 70 -6.08 -18.70 -9.76
N MET A 71 -5.57 -17.80 -8.92
CA MET A 71 -4.64 -18.18 -7.86
C MET A 71 -5.30 -18.99 -6.76
N LYS A 72 -6.59 -18.75 -6.50
CA LYS A 72 -7.36 -19.52 -5.50
C LYS A 72 -7.43 -20.99 -5.87
N GLN A 73 -7.78 -21.29 -7.13
CA GLN A 73 -7.78 -22.66 -7.63
C GLN A 73 -6.36 -23.27 -7.61
N SER A 74 -5.35 -22.48 -7.98
CA SER A 74 -3.95 -22.92 -7.96
C SER A 74 -3.48 -23.34 -6.56
N LEU A 75 -3.83 -22.57 -5.51
CA LEU A 75 -3.48 -22.89 -4.13
C LEU A 75 -4.14 -24.18 -3.64
N ILE A 76 -5.42 -24.38 -3.94
CA ILE A 76 -6.15 -25.61 -3.61
C ILE A 76 -5.46 -26.81 -4.25
N SER A 77 -5.14 -26.71 -5.54
CA SER A 77 -4.49 -27.79 -6.29
C SER A 77 -3.07 -28.09 -5.82
N SER A 78 -2.30 -27.09 -5.39
CA SER A 78 -0.89 -27.27 -4.98
C SER A 78 -0.74 -27.71 -3.53
N THR A 79 -1.56 -27.20 -2.61
CA THR A 79 -1.39 -27.41 -1.17
C THR A 79 -2.37 -28.41 -0.57
N GLY A 80 -3.44 -28.76 -1.31
CA GLY A 80 -4.55 -29.57 -0.81
C GLY A 80 -5.38 -28.89 0.29
N LYS A 81 -5.17 -27.58 0.52
CA LYS A 81 -5.88 -26.76 1.50
C LYS A 81 -6.40 -25.49 0.82
N GLU A 82 -7.46 -24.92 1.37
CA GLU A 82 -7.84 -23.55 1.05
C GLU A 82 -6.78 -22.61 1.66
N GLY A 83 -5.83 -22.18 0.85
CA GLY A 83 -4.92 -21.09 1.19
C GLY A 83 -5.61 -19.73 0.98
N ILE A 84 -5.17 -18.72 1.71
CA ILE A 84 -5.65 -17.35 1.54
C ILE A 84 -4.86 -16.69 0.42
N THR A 85 -5.56 -16.21 -0.59
CA THR A 85 -5.03 -15.22 -1.52
C THR A 85 -6.11 -14.25 -1.94
N HIS A 86 -5.73 -12.99 -2.03
CA HIS A 86 -6.60 -11.87 -2.32
C HIS A 86 -6.51 -11.43 -3.79
N THR A 87 -5.54 -11.96 -4.55
CA THR A 87 -5.21 -11.41 -5.88
C THR A 87 -5.09 -12.48 -6.95
N ASP A 88 -5.79 -12.27 -8.05
CA ASP A 88 -5.61 -12.92 -9.35
C ASP A 88 -6.16 -11.99 -10.44
N ILE A 89 -5.83 -12.25 -11.71
CA ILE A 89 -6.23 -11.39 -12.83
C ILE A 89 -7.75 -11.23 -12.88
N LYS A 90 -8.52 -12.31 -12.65
CA LYS A 90 -9.97 -12.26 -12.68
C LYS A 90 -10.50 -11.25 -11.67
N ARG A 91 -10.08 -11.35 -10.41
CA ARG A 91 -10.52 -10.42 -9.35
C ARG A 91 -9.99 -9.01 -9.55
N ILE A 92 -8.77 -8.83 -10.09
CA ILE A 92 -8.25 -7.50 -10.47
C ILE A 92 -9.21 -6.82 -11.45
N ARG A 93 -9.67 -7.56 -12.48
CA ARG A 93 -10.62 -7.02 -13.48
C ARG A 93 -11.98 -6.73 -12.87
N GLU A 94 -12.51 -7.63 -12.04
CA GLU A 94 -13.80 -7.43 -11.35
C GLU A 94 -13.77 -6.20 -10.42
N GLY A 95 -12.64 -5.98 -9.75
CA GLY A 95 -12.41 -4.85 -8.85
C GLY A 95 -12.01 -3.55 -9.53
N LYS A 96 -11.88 -3.53 -10.87
CA LYS A 96 -11.42 -2.36 -11.64
C LYS A 96 -10.04 -1.85 -11.20
N LEU A 97 -9.23 -2.69 -10.55
CA LEU A 97 -7.87 -2.34 -10.17
C LEU A 97 -7.03 -2.17 -11.44
N SER A 98 -6.50 -0.97 -11.64
CA SER A 98 -5.85 -0.56 -12.87
C SER A 98 -4.34 -0.44 -12.73
N GLY A 99 -3.83 -0.24 -11.51
CA GLY A 99 -2.42 -0.22 -11.20
C GLY A 99 -2.14 -0.74 -9.80
N GLN A 100 -0.94 -1.26 -9.62
CA GLN A 100 -0.50 -1.85 -8.37
C GLN A 100 0.99 -1.61 -8.21
N PHE A 101 1.37 -1.11 -7.03
CA PHE A 101 2.72 -1.32 -6.53
C PHE A 101 2.81 -2.73 -5.95
N TRP A 102 3.62 -3.58 -6.59
CA TRP A 102 3.93 -4.92 -6.11
C TRP A 102 5.03 -4.84 -5.05
N ALA A 103 4.76 -5.37 -3.86
CA ALA A 103 5.69 -5.39 -2.75
C ALA A 103 6.82 -6.38 -3.07
N ILE A 104 8.03 -5.85 -3.20
CA ILE A 104 9.26 -6.61 -3.29
C ILE A 104 9.72 -6.82 -1.84
N TYR A 105 9.12 -7.84 -1.20
CA TYR A 105 9.33 -8.13 0.22
C TYR A 105 10.21 -9.36 0.46
N ALA A 106 11.08 -9.27 1.47
CA ALA A 106 11.70 -10.42 2.10
C ALA A 106 11.71 -10.31 3.63
N ASN A 107 11.51 -11.45 4.30
CA ASN A 107 11.45 -11.52 5.76
C ASN A 107 12.69 -10.91 6.44
N CYS A 108 12.49 -10.21 7.56
CA CYS A 108 13.55 -9.62 8.40
C CYS A 108 14.68 -10.59 8.79
N GLN A 109 14.44 -11.91 8.83
CA GLN A 109 15.48 -12.91 9.10
C GLN A 109 16.57 -13.00 8.03
N THR A 110 16.34 -12.41 6.86
CA THR A 110 17.25 -12.37 5.71
C THR A 110 18.22 -11.19 5.77
N ASP A 111 17.94 -10.22 6.65
CA ASP A 111 18.82 -9.10 6.96
C ASP A 111 20.20 -9.60 7.42
N ALA A 112 21.25 -8.89 7.00
CA ALA A 112 22.64 -9.30 7.16
C ALA A 112 22.99 -10.70 6.58
N LYS A 113 22.16 -11.26 5.68
CA LYS A 113 22.36 -12.59 5.05
C LYS A 113 22.11 -12.54 3.54
N ASP A 114 20.96 -13.03 3.09
CA ASP A 114 20.59 -13.18 1.68
C ASP A 114 19.53 -12.16 1.23
N SER A 115 19.32 -11.09 2.01
CA SER A 115 18.34 -10.03 1.75
C SER A 115 18.44 -9.48 0.32
N VAL A 116 19.61 -9.00 -0.11
CA VAL A 116 19.81 -8.43 -1.46
C VAL A 116 19.38 -9.42 -2.55
N ARG A 117 19.85 -10.67 -2.45
CA ARG A 117 19.49 -11.74 -3.40
C ARG A 117 17.99 -11.99 -3.43
N ARG A 118 17.32 -12.08 -2.28
CA ARG A 118 15.88 -12.37 -2.22
C ARG A 118 15.06 -11.26 -2.85
N HIS A 119 15.40 -10.00 -2.60
CA HIS A 119 14.71 -8.87 -3.23
C HIS A 119 14.90 -8.87 -4.75
N LEU A 120 16.11 -9.19 -5.25
CA LEU A 120 16.34 -9.38 -6.69
C LEU A 120 15.49 -10.53 -7.28
N GLU A 121 15.38 -11.66 -6.57
CA GLU A 121 14.50 -12.77 -6.98
C GLU A 121 13.01 -12.37 -6.97
N GLN A 122 12.57 -11.46 -6.10
CA GLN A 122 11.18 -10.97 -6.10
C GLN A 122 10.91 -9.97 -7.23
N ILE A 123 11.89 -9.15 -7.60
CA ILE A 123 11.81 -8.31 -8.80
C ILE A 123 11.67 -9.19 -10.06
N ASP A 124 12.46 -10.26 -10.16
CA ASP A 124 12.34 -11.24 -11.26
C ASP A 124 10.93 -11.84 -11.33
N VAL A 125 10.31 -12.20 -10.20
CA VAL A 125 8.93 -12.70 -10.18
C VAL A 125 7.97 -11.72 -10.84
N VAL A 126 8.06 -10.42 -10.50
CA VAL A 126 7.19 -9.41 -11.08
C VAL A 126 7.42 -9.28 -12.59
N TYR A 127 8.67 -9.21 -13.03
CA TYR A 127 8.99 -9.16 -14.45
C TYR A 127 8.46 -10.37 -15.21
N ARG A 128 8.66 -11.58 -14.68
CA ARG A 128 8.22 -12.81 -15.32
C ARG A 128 6.72 -12.93 -15.42
N PHE A 129 5.95 -12.51 -14.42
CA PHE A 129 4.49 -12.54 -14.55
C PHE A 129 3.98 -11.43 -15.47
N VAL A 130 4.59 -10.24 -15.47
CA VAL A 130 4.23 -9.19 -16.42
C VAL A 130 4.50 -9.64 -17.86
N GLU A 131 5.62 -10.32 -18.11
CA GLU A 131 5.95 -10.88 -19.42
C GLU A 131 4.99 -12.01 -19.83
N LYS A 132 4.81 -13.01 -18.95
CA LYS A 132 3.94 -14.18 -19.20
C LYS A 132 2.48 -13.78 -19.44
N TYR A 133 2.00 -12.77 -18.73
CA TYR A 133 0.63 -12.25 -18.82
C TYR A 133 0.59 -10.84 -19.45
N SER A 134 1.43 -10.61 -20.46
CA SER A 134 1.61 -9.30 -21.12
C SER A 134 0.38 -8.79 -21.87
N ASN A 135 -0.61 -9.64 -22.15
CA ASN A 135 -1.93 -9.19 -22.61
C ASN A 135 -2.65 -8.37 -21.54
N ASP A 136 -2.45 -8.71 -20.28
CA ASP A 136 -3.11 -8.10 -19.14
C ASP A 136 -2.27 -7.01 -18.48
N PHE A 137 -1.00 -7.28 -18.19
CA PHE A 137 -0.12 -6.38 -17.44
C PHE A 137 0.77 -5.52 -18.35
N GLN A 138 1.18 -4.38 -17.81
CA GLN A 138 2.25 -3.56 -18.38
C GLN A 138 3.12 -3.02 -17.25
N PHE A 139 4.44 -3.22 -17.37
CA PHE A 139 5.40 -2.62 -16.45
C PHE A 139 5.51 -1.12 -16.70
N VAL A 140 5.46 -0.32 -15.62
CA VAL A 140 5.57 1.14 -15.68
C VAL A 140 6.53 1.65 -14.62
N GLN A 141 7.36 2.60 -15.02
CA GLN A 141 8.36 3.23 -14.18
C GLN A 141 8.13 4.74 -14.00
N LYS A 142 7.37 5.38 -14.87
CA LYS A 142 7.21 6.83 -14.86
C LYS A 142 5.74 7.22 -14.70
N SER A 143 5.50 8.32 -14.00
CA SER A 143 4.17 8.89 -13.80
C SER A 143 3.44 9.12 -15.15
N GLY A 144 4.16 9.60 -16.16
CA GLY A 144 3.65 9.89 -17.51
C GLY A 144 3.15 8.67 -18.28
N ASP A 145 3.60 7.46 -17.93
CA ASP A 145 3.25 6.23 -18.64
C ASP A 145 2.00 5.54 -18.07
N ILE A 146 1.53 5.97 -16.89
CA ILE A 146 0.36 5.40 -16.19
C ILE A 146 -0.92 5.61 -17.02
N MET A 147 -1.21 6.86 -17.41
CA MET A 147 -2.44 7.15 -18.15
C MET A 147 -2.49 6.51 -19.55
N PRO A 148 -1.40 6.45 -20.34
CA PRO A 148 -1.35 5.65 -21.56
C PRO A 148 -1.63 4.16 -21.31
N ALA A 149 -1.00 3.53 -20.31
CA ALA A 149 -1.23 2.12 -19.99
C ALA A 149 -2.68 1.86 -19.55
N PHE A 150 -3.25 2.74 -18.72
CA PHE A 150 -4.65 2.69 -18.31
C PHE A 150 -5.62 2.75 -19.50
N LYS A 151 -5.40 3.69 -20.44
CA LYS A 151 -6.21 3.79 -21.68
C LYS A 151 -6.13 2.54 -22.54
N ASN A 152 -4.99 1.85 -22.51
CA ASN A 152 -4.78 0.56 -23.18
C ASN A 152 -5.34 -0.63 -22.39
N LYS A 153 -6.08 -0.38 -21.30
CA LYS A 153 -6.69 -1.39 -20.41
C LYS A 153 -5.67 -2.35 -19.80
N LYS A 154 -4.42 -1.91 -19.65
CA LYS A 154 -3.37 -2.68 -18.97
C LYS A 154 -3.50 -2.52 -17.46
N ILE A 155 -3.16 -3.60 -16.75
CA ILE A 155 -2.90 -3.56 -15.32
C ILE A 155 -1.46 -3.06 -15.16
N ILE A 156 -1.33 -1.87 -14.57
CA ILE A 156 -0.08 -1.14 -14.44
C ILE A 156 0.71 -1.74 -13.28
N SER A 157 1.87 -2.31 -13.56
CA SER A 157 2.74 -2.91 -12.57
C SER A 157 3.91 -1.97 -12.24
N LEU A 158 3.95 -1.48 -11.01
CA LEU A 158 5.08 -0.73 -10.43
C LEU A 158 5.75 -1.57 -9.34
N LEU A 159 7.00 -1.25 -8.98
CA LEU A 159 7.74 -1.95 -7.91
C LEU A 159 7.95 -1.05 -6.70
N GLY A 160 7.70 -1.63 -5.53
CA GLY A 160 7.97 -1.01 -4.25
C GLY A 160 8.82 -1.93 -3.37
N LEU A 161 9.94 -1.43 -2.85
CA LEU A 161 10.87 -2.24 -2.06
C LEU A 161 10.48 -2.25 -0.59
N GLU A 162 10.27 -3.44 -0.03
CA GLU A 162 9.99 -3.62 1.39
C GLU A 162 11.00 -4.59 2.02
N SER A 163 12.11 -4.12 2.59
CA SER A 163 12.33 -2.76 3.10
C SER A 163 13.82 -2.41 3.11
N GLY A 164 14.27 -1.41 3.88
CA GLY A 164 15.66 -0.94 3.89
C GLY A 164 16.75 -1.99 4.12
N HIS A 165 16.45 -3.17 4.68
CA HIS A 165 17.41 -4.29 4.72
C HIS A 165 17.72 -4.87 3.34
N ALA A 166 16.92 -4.56 2.32
CA ALA A 166 17.17 -4.90 0.92
C ALA A 166 18.47 -4.29 0.39
N ILE A 167 18.80 -3.08 0.82
CA ILE A 167 20.00 -2.37 0.32
C ILE A 167 21.26 -2.73 1.09
N ASP A 168 21.16 -3.52 2.17
CA ASP A 168 22.27 -3.90 3.05
C ASP A 168 23.16 -2.70 3.43
N SER A 169 22.52 -1.56 3.75
CA SER A 169 23.18 -0.29 4.05
C SER A 169 24.14 0.23 2.96
N SER A 170 23.82 -0.02 1.68
CA SER A 170 24.60 0.42 0.52
C SER A 170 23.80 1.32 -0.42
N LEU A 171 24.28 2.55 -0.61
CA LEU A 171 23.71 3.51 -1.58
C LEU A 171 23.90 3.03 -3.03
N ALA A 172 24.95 2.24 -3.31
CA ALA A 172 25.13 1.64 -4.63
C ALA A 172 24.03 0.61 -4.93
N ILE A 173 23.66 -0.23 -3.95
CA ILE A 173 22.58 -1.20 -4.10
C ILE A 173 21.21 -0.51 -4.21
N LEU A 174 20.99 0.59 -3.47
CA LEU A 174 19.81 1.45 -3.64
C LEU A 174 19.65 1.92 -5.10
N ARG A 175 20.73 2.44 -5.70
CA ARG A 175 20.74 2.85 -7.11
C ARG A 175 20.47 1.68 -8.07
N VAL A 176 21.06 0.51 -7.81
CA VAL A 176 20.80 -0.69 -8.62
C VAL A 176 19.32 -1.06 -8.59
N PHE A 177 18.67 -1.03 -7.42
CA PHE A 177 17.23 -1.27 -7.34
C PHE A 177 16.40 -0.24 -8.12
N TYR A 178 16.79 1.03 -8.07
CA TYR A 178 16.13 2.08 -8.86
C TYR A 178 16.22 1.83 -10.37
N GLU A 179 17.40 1.45 -10.88
CA GLU A 179 17.62 1.07 -12.28
C GLU A 179 16.81 -0.17 -12.67
N LEU A 180 16.68 -1.12 -11.73
CA LEU A 180 15.78 -2.27 -11.87
C LEU A 180 14.28 -1.90 -11.73
N GLY A 181 13.93 -0.62 -11.64
CA GLY A 181 12.55 -0.13 -11.73
C GLY A 181 11.81 0.06 -10.43
N VAL A 182 12.50 -0.04 -9.28
CA VAL A 182 11.92 0.32 -7.98
C VAL A 182 11.60 1.81 -7.92
N ARG A 183 10.40 2.16 -7.44
CA ARG A 183 9.92 3.55 -7.36
C ARG A 183 9.55 4.04 -5.97
N TYR A 184 9.41 3.15 -5.00
CA TYR A 184 9.50 3.51 -3.58
C TYR A 184 10.36 2.51 -2.82
N MET A 185 10.87 2.92 -1.66
CA MET A 185 11.41 1.99 -0.65
C MET A 185 10.83 2.32 0.72
N THR A 186 10.26 1.30 1.37
CA THR A 186 9.87 1.33 2.79
C THR A 186 11.15 1.29 3.63
N LEU A 187 11.37 2.28 4.51
CA LEU A 187 12.68 2.43 5.17
C LEU A 187 13.00 1.26 6.12
N THR A 188 11.99 0.69 6.76
CA THR A 188 12.10 -0.50 7.63
C THR A 188 10.89 -1.41 7.40
N HIS A 189 10.97 -2.66 7.82
CA HIS A 189 9.79 -3.52 8.01
C HIS A 189 9.58 -3.65 9.53
N ASN A 190 9.17 -4.80 10.06
CA ASN A 190 9.08 -5.07 11.50
C ASN A 190 10.44 -5.38 12.16
N CYS A 191 11.52 -4.78 11.66
CA CYS A 191 12.88 -4.89 12.18
C CYS A 191 13.65 -3.59 11.91
N ASP A 192 14.57 -3.25 12.81
CA ASP A 192 15.48 -2.13 12.60
C ASP A 192 16.52 -2.47 11.53
N VAL A 193 16.97 -1.42 10.85
CA VAL A 193 18.19 -1.44 10.03
C VAL A 193 19.22 -0.53 10.70
N PRO A 194 20.52 -0.61 10.36
CA PRO A 194 21.59 0.16 11.03
C PRO A 194 21.40 1.69 10.99
N TRP A 195 20.50 2.17 10.14
CA TRP A 195 20.30 3.57 9.86
C TRP A 195 18.86 4.08 10.04
N ALA A 196 17.91 3.22 10.41
CA ALA A 196 16.52 3.59 10.67
C ALA A 196 15.82 2.64 11.66
N THR A 197 14.98 3.21 12.52
CA THR A 197 14.22 2.47 13.55
C THR A 197 12.78 2.17 13.11
N ASN A 198 12.28 0.98 13.43
CA ASN A 198 10.94 0.50 13.10
C ASN A 198 9.88 0.73 14.19
N ASN A 199 8.61 0.62 13.83
CA ASN A 199 7.44 0.91 14.68
C ASN A 199 7.34 0.11 15.99
N GLN A 200 8.00 -1.05 16.10
CA GLN A 200 7.86 -1.88 17.29
C GLN A 200 8.40 -1.19 18.54
N ILE A 201 9.35 -0.24 18.38
CA ILE A 201 9.86 0.57 19.49
C ILE A 201 8.78 1.45 20.13
N ASP A 202 7.75 1.85 19.37
CA ASP A 202 6.69 2.74 19.84
C ASP A 202 5.71 2.06 20.81
N ARG A 203 5.87 0.76 21.05
CA ARG A 203 5.17 0.03 22.11
C ARG A 203 5.78 0.28 23.50
N LEU A 204 7.00 0.83 23.57
CA LEU A 204 7.72 1.06 24.81
C LEU A 204 7.39 2.43 25.42
N ALA A 205 7.40 2.52 26.75
CA ALA A 205 7.05 3.74 27.49
C ALA A 205 7.98 4.95 27.25
N ASN A 206 9.18 4.74 26.69
CA ASN A 206 10.20 5.77 26.43
C ASN A 206 10.66 5.80 24.95
N ALA A 207 9.79 5.38 24.02
CA ALA A 207 10.11 5.17 22.60
C ALA A 207 10.88 6.33 21.92
N SER A 208 10.57 7.59 22.24
CA SER A 208 11.22 8.78 21.67
C SER A 208 12.72 8.88 21.94
N SER A 209 13.24 8.16 22.94
CA SER A 209 14.66 8.17 23.31
C SER A 209 15.49 7.12 22.56
N TYR A 210 14.86 6.28 21.72
CA TYR A 210 15.47 5.04 21.23
C TYR A 210 15.74 4.97 19.73
N GLY A 211 15.61 6.05 18.96
CA GLY A 211 15.89 5.93 17.52
C GLY A 211 15.51 7.10 16.63
N GLY A 212 15.25 6.77 15.36
CA GLY A 212 15.01 7.72 14.28
C GLY A 212 15.89 7.39 13.08
N LEU A 213 16.30 8.41 12.34
CA LEU A 213 17.31 8.30 11.28
C LEU A 213 18.71 8.64 11.80
N THR A 214 19.68 7.77 11.51
CA THR A 214 21.10 8.11 11.72
C THR A 214 21.60 9.11 10.67
N LYS A 215 22.85 9.57 10.80
CA LYS A 215 23.49 10.39 9.75
C LYS A 215 23.51 9.68 8.39
N PHE A 216 23.77 8.37 8.38
CA PHE A 216 23.71 7.57 7.16
C PHE A 216 22.26 7.45 6.65
N GLY A 217 21.28 7.25 7.54
CA GLY A 217 19.86 7.19 7.16
C GLY A 217 19.38 8.46 6.47
N ARG A 218 19.84 9.64 6.90
CA ARG A 218 19.56 10.91 6.22
C ARG A 218 20.17 10.95 4.81
N LYS A 219 21.36 10.39 4.61
CA LYS A 219 21.97 10.25 3.27
C LYS A 219 21.18 9.29 2.37
N VAL A 220 20.61 8.22 2.93
CA VAL A 220 19.68 7.34 2.20
C VAL A 220 18.48 8.13 1.69
N ILE A 221 17.83 8.95 2.53
CA ILE A 221 16.72 9.83 2.10
C ILE A 221 17.15 10.79 0.99
N GLN A 222 18.31 11.44 1.13
CA GLN A 222 18.84 12.37 0.14
C GLN A 222 19.09 11.68 -1.21
N GLU A 223 19.67 10.48 -1.22
CA GLU A 223 19.89 9.73 -2.46
C GLU A 223 18.57 9.25 -3.08
N MET A 224 17.59 8.84 -2.27
CA MET A 224 16.24 8.53 -2.75
C MET A 224 15.60 9.74 -3.43
N ASN A 225 15.66 10.92 -2.81
CA ASN A 225 15.17 12.16 -3.42
C ASN A 225 15.91 12.51 -4.72
N ARG A 226 17.25 12.38 -4.76
CA ARG A 226 18.04 12.62 -5.97
C ARG A 226 17.64 11.69 -7.12
N LEU A 227 17.36 10.43 -6.83
CA LEU A 227 16.85 9.45 -7.80
C LEU A 227 15.41 9.73 -8.23
N GLY A 228 14.60 10.36 -7.38
CA GLY A 228 13.14 10.40 -7.57
C GLY A 228 12.46 9.12 -7.11
N MET A 229 13.09 8.38 -6.19
CA MET A 229 12.49 7.26 -5.48
C MET A 229 11.70 7.80 -4.29
N ILE A 230 10.44 7.40 -4.18
CA ILE A 230 9.56 7.79 -3.08
C ILE A 230 10.06 7.17 -1.78
N VAL A 231 10.15 7.99 -0.74
CA VAL A 231 10.39 7.56 0.64
C VAL A 231 9.08 7.03 1.22
N ASP A 232 9.01 5.73 1.53
CA ASP A 232 7.85 5.13 2.19
C ASP A 232 8.08 4.94 3.70
N LEU A 233 7.13 5.47 4.48
CA LEU A 233 7.15 5.55 5.95
C LEU A 233 6.23 4.53 6.61
N SER A 234 5.63 3.61 5.85
CA SER A 234 5.00 2.43 6.46
C SER A 234 6.04 1.64 7.27
N HIS A 235 5.61 0.98 8.34
CA HIS A 235 6.44 0.21 9.29
C HIS A 235 7.47 0.98 10.13
N VAL A 236 7.79 2.24 9.83
CA VAL A 236 8.84 2.96 10.57
C VAL A 236 8.36 3.44 11.94
N SER A 237 9.28 3.75 12.85
CA SER A 237 8.94 4.36 14.15
C SER A 237 8.42 5.78 13.99
N TYR A 238 7.65 6.26 14.97
CA TYR A 238 7.19 7.64 15.03
C TYR A 238 8.35 8.65 14.88
N GLN A 239 9.49 8.42 15.54
CA GLN A 239 10.65 9.31 15.40
C GLN A 239 11.25 9.25 14.00
N THR A 240 11.31 8.06 13.37
CA THR A 240 11.74 7.92 11.98
C THR A 240 10.80 8.64 11.00
N MET A 241 9.48 8.64 11.26
CA MET A 241 8.52 9.40 10.45
C MET A 241 8.84 10.90 10.49
N LEU A 242 9.08 11.45 11.69
CA LEU A 242 9.42 12.86 11.87
C LEU A 242 10.73 13.22 11.18
N ASP A 243 11.78 12.42 11.40
CA ASP A 243 13.10 12.66 10.82
C ASP A 243 13.07 12.62 9.29
N ALA A 244 12.35 11.66 8.71
CA ALA A 244 12.24 11.53 7.26
C ALA A 244 11.41 12.65 6.63
N LEU A 245 10.34 13.10 7.29
CA LEU A 245 9.53 14.25 6.84
C LEU A 245 10.33 15.57 6.90
N ASP A 246 11.20 15.73 7.89
CA ASP A 246 12.06 16.91 8.00
C ASP A 246 13.23 16.86 6.99
N GLU A 247 13.75 15.67 6.68
CA GLU A 247 14.84 15.47 5.73
C GLU A 247 14.37 15.59 4.27
N SER A 248 13.29 14.87 3.90
CA SER A 248 12.86 14.69 2.51
C SER A 248 12.48 16.00 1.83
N LYS A 249 12.98 16.20 0.61
CA LYS A 249 12.70 17.36 -0.25
C LYS A 249 11.64 17.09 -1.32
N ALA A 250 11.18 15.84 -1.40
CA ALA A 250 10.09 15.41 -2.26
C ALA A 250 8.96 14.78 -1.42
N PRO A 251 7.73 14.67 -1.98
CA PRO A 251 6.61 14.05 -1.29
C PRO A 251 6.90 12.61 -0.86
N VAL A 252 6.68 12.31 0.42
CA VAL A 252 6.78 10.96 1.00
C VAL A 252 5.45 10.21 0.86
N MET A 253 5.49 8.92 1.13
CA MET A 253 4.33 8.04 1.10
C MET A 253 4.23 7.24 2.40
N PHE A 254 3.01 6.89 2.80
CA PHE A 254 2.74 5.73 3.63
C PHE A 254 1.98 4.74 2.75
N SER A 255 2.68 3.76 2.17
CA SER A 255 2.14 2.85 1.15
C SER A 255 1.00 1.96 1.65
N HIS A 256 0.96 1.66 2.95
CA HIS A 256 -0.11 0.89 3.60
C HIS A 256 -0.12 1.16 5.12
N SER A 257 -0.66 2.31 5.53
CA SER A 257 -0.86 2.64 6.95
C SER A 257 -2.21 3.33 7.15
N SER A 258 -2.77 3.23 8.36
CA SER A 258 -4.08 3.81 8.70
C SER A 258 -3.94 4.90 9.78
N VAL A 259 -5.05 5.31 10.41
CA VAL A 259 -5.11 6.52 11.28
C VAL A 259 -5.06 6.14 12.75
N TYR A 260 -4.08 6.69 13.49
CA TYR A 260 -3.83 6.31 14.88
C TYR A 260 -4.97 6.73 15.82
N SER A 261 -5.56 7.89 15.59
CA SER A 261 -6.66 8.43 16.42
C SER A 261 -7.95 7.60 16.36
N LEU A 262 -8.11 6.75 15.35
CA LEU A 262 -9.24 5.82 15.23
C LEU A 262 -8.88 4.41 15.71
N CYS A 263 -7.65 3.98 15.46
CA CYS A 263 -7.08 2.74 15.98
C CYS A 263 -5.64 3.01 16.42
N ASN A 264 -5.42 3.01 17.74
CA ASN A 264 -4.16 3.36 18.41
C ASN A 264 -3.07 2.27 18.29
N HIS A 265 -2.87 1.73 17.10
CA HIS A 265 -1.84 0.75 16.77
C HIS A 265 -0.57 1.44 16.27
N VAL A 266 0.62 0.95 16.65
CA VAL A 266 1.92 1.55 16.27
C VAL A 266 2.19 1.57 14.76
N ARG A 267 1.45 0.79 13.96
CA ARG A 267 1.49 0.84 12.49
C ARG A 267 0.71 2.02 11.90
N ASN A 268 -0.14 2.69 12.69
CA ASN A 268 -0.96 3.79 12.22
C ASN A 268 -0.32 5.15 12.49
N VAL A 269 -0.67 6.11 11.64
CA VAL A 269 -0.05 7.44 11.60
C VAL A 269 -0.77 8.39 12.55
N ARG A 270 0.01 9.08 13.39
CA ARG A 270 -0.49 10.06 14.37
C ARG A 270 -0.82 11.40 13.70
N ASP A 271 -1.73 12.15 14.29
CA ASP A 271 -2.26 13.40 13.70
C ASP A 271 -1.17 14.45 13.41
N ASP A 272 -0.19 14.59 14.28
CA ASP A 272 0.94 15.50 14.11
C ASP A 272 1.84 15.11 12.92
N VAL A 273 2.03 13.80 12.70
CA VAL A 273 2.70 13.26 11.50
C VAL A 273 1.85 13.51 10.26
N LEU A 274 0.53 13.33 10.33
CA LEU A 274 -0.38 13.66 9.21
C LEU A 274 -0.30 15.15 8.84
N LEU A 275 -0.26 16.05 9.83
CA LEU A 275 -0.11 17.48 9.58
C LEU A 275 1.23 17.82 8.90
N LYS A 276 2.33 17.14 9.27
CA LYS A 276 3.62 17.25 8.55
C LYS A 276 3.56 16.65 7.15
N LEU A 277 2.86 15.52 6.96
CA LEU A 277 2.64 14.90 5.65
C LEU A 277 1.95 15.86 4.69
N LYS A 278 0.94 16.60 5.17
CA LYS A 278 0.28 17.68 4.42
C LYS A 278 1.28 18.75 3.96
N GLN A 279 2.15 19.22 4.85
CA GLN A 279 3.17 20.22 4.54
C GLN A 279 4.19 19.71 3.52
N ASN A 280 4.57 18.43 3.61
CA ASN A 280 5.46 17.76 2.66
C ASN A 280 4.80 17.45 1.30
N ASN A 281 3.47 17.60 1.19
CA ASN A 281 2.66 17.21 0.03
C ASN A 281 2.60 15.70 -0.25
N GLY A 282 2.89 14.88 0.76
CA GLY A 282 2.88 13.42 0.66
C GLY A 282 1.48 12.79 0.66
N ILE A 283 1.43 11.47 0.76
CA ILE A 283 0.18 10.68 0.69
C ILE A 283 0.14 9.59 1.77
N LEU A 284 -1.02 9.44 2.41
CA LEU A 284 -1.38 8.30 3.24
C LEU A 284 -2.23 7.33 2.42
N MET A 285 -1.75 6.12 2.19
CA MET A 285 -2.49 5.07 1.51
C MET A 285 -3.08 4.13 2.57
N ILE A 286 -4.41 4.18 2.71
CA ILE A 286 -5.13 3.57 3.83
C ILE A 286 -5.05 2.04 3.72
N ASN A 287 -4.55 1.42 4.79
CA ASN A 287 -4.43 -0.03 4.94
C ASN A 287 -5.76 -0.65 5.39
N LEU A 288 -6.12 -1.80 4.82
CA LEU A 288 -7.39 -2.47 5.09
C LEU A 288 -7.29 -3.61 6.12
N TYR A 289 -6.11 -3.93 6.65
CA TYR A 289 -5.93 -4.96 7.68
C TYR A 289 -6.80 -4.71 8.91
N ASN A 290 -7.49 -5.76 9.37
CA ASN A 290 -8.45 -5.68 10.48
C ASN A 290 -7.86 -5.01 11.72
N GLY A 291 -6.66 -5.43 12.12
CA GLY A 291 -5.98 -4.91 13.31
C GLY A 291 -5.54 -3.45 13.22
N PHE A 292 -5.52 -2.86 12.01
CA PHE A 292 -5.14 -1.46 11.79
C PHE A 292 -6.33 -0.55 11.49
N ILE A 293 -7.47 -1.11 11.03
CA ILE A 293 -8.74 -0.38 10.93
C ILE A 293 -9.45 -0.33 12.29
N LYS A 294 -9.62 -1.49 12.92
CA LYS A 294 -10.36 -1.60 14.19
C LYS A 294 -9.55 -2.39 15.18
N CYS A 295 -8.74 -1.66 15.94
CA CYS A 295 -7.90 -2.18 17.01
C CYS A 295 -8.65 -3.14 17.95
N GLY A 296 -7.92 -4.08 18.54
CA GLY A 296 -8.52 -5.21 19.26
C GLY A 296 -9.01 -6.27 18.29
N ASN A 297 -9.33 -7.47 18.77
CA ASN A 297 -9.68 -8.62 17.91
C ASN A 297 -11.09 -8.52 17.31
N GLN A 298 -11.48 -7.34 16.81
CA GLN A 298 -12.78 -7.05 16.23
C GLN A 298 -12.69 -7.07 14.70
N VAL A 299 -13.74 -7.57 14.06
CA VAL A 299 -13.88 -7.50 12.60
C VAL A 299 -14.42 -6.10 12.25
N PRO A 300 -13.68 -5.29 11.46
CA PRO A 300 -14.18 -3.99 11.02
C PRO A 300 -15.38 -4.13 10.08
N THR A 301 -16.23 -3.11 10.09
CA THR A 301 -17.29 -2.90 9.10
C THR A 301 -16.82 -1.94 8.02
N MET A 302 -17.52 -1.88 6.88
CA MET A 302 -17.29 -0.83 5.87
C MET A 302 -17.27 0.59 6.48
N ASN A 303 -18.14 0.90 7.44
CA ASN A 303 -18.17 2.21 8.08
C ASN A 303 -16.90 2.53 8.88
N ASP A 304 -16.26 1.53 9.49
CA ASP A 304 -14.99 1.72 10.18
C ASP A 304 -13.90 2.12 9.17
N ILE A 305 -13.89 1.50 7.99
CA ILE A 305 -12.97 1.86 6.89
C ILE A 305 -13.23 3.29 6.42
N ILE A 306 -14.49 3.63 6.12
CA ILE A 306 -14.89 4.97 5.68
C ILE A 306 -14.51 6.04 6.73
N ALA A 307 -14.54 5.71 8.02
CA ALA A 307 -14.09 6.61 9.07
C ALA A 307 -12.62 7.03 8.90
N HIS A 308 -11.73 6.14 8.49
CA HIS A 308 -10.33 6.48 8.20
C HIS A 308 -10.20 7.46 7.02
N PHE A 309 -10.97 7.25 5.94
CA PHE A 309 -10.99 8.17 4.79
C PHE A 309 -11.52 9.54 5.19
N ASN A 310 -12.67 9.58 5.88
CA ASN A 310 -13.31 10.83 6.32
C ASN A 310 -12.42 11.60 7.30
N TYR A 311 -11.83 10.91 8.27
CA TYR A 311 -10.93 11.53 9.24
C TYR A 311 -9.72 12.17 8.55
N THR A 312 -9.07 11.43 7.66
CA THR A 312 -7.90 11.94 6.92
C THR A 312 -8.29 13.12 6.03
N LYS A 313 -9.42 13.04 5.32
CA LYS A 313 -9.94 14.13 4.48
C LYS A 313 -10.19 15.39 5.29
N ASN A 314 -10.77 15.25 6.47
CA ASN A 314 -11.07 16.39 7.34
C ASN A 314 -9.81 17.02 7.94
N LEU A 315 -8.81 16.21 8.31
CA LEU A 315 -7.59 16.70 8.94
C LEU A 315 -6.62 17.32 7.93
N ILE A 316 -6.30 16.59 6.86
CA ILE A 316 -5.23 16.97 5.92
C ILE A 316 -5.70 17.30 4.52
N GLY A 317 -6.90 16.90 4.13
CA GLY A 317 -7.47 17.14 2.81
C GLY A 317 -7.35 15.94 1.87
N VAL A 318 -8.23 15.89 0.87
CA VAL A 318 -8.37 14.76 -0.05
C VAL A 318 -7.13 14.49 -0.91
N ASP A 319 -6.28 15.50 -1.12
CA ASP A 319 -5.06 15.37 -1.92
C ASP A 319 -4.03 14.43 -1.29
N HIS A 320 -4.14 14.10 -0.01
CA HIS A 320 -3.15 13.30 0.72
C HIS A 320 -3.63 11.87 1.02
N ILE A 321 -4.60 11.36 0.26
CA ILE A 321 -5.26 10.07 0.52
C ILE A 321 -5.13 9.14 -0.68
N GLY A 322 -4.79 7.88 -0.43
CA GLY A 322 -4.84 6.79 -1.39
C GLY A 322 -5.31 5.49 -0.72
N ILE A 323 -5.19 4.39 -1.45
CA ILE A 323 -5.56 3.05 -0.98
C ILE A 323 -4.33 2.15 -1.06
N GLY A 324 -3.98 1.51 0.05
CA GLY A 324 -2.83 0.61 0.15
C GLY A 324 -3.24 -0.61 0.94
N ALA A 325 -4.02 -1.48 0.30
CA ALA A 325 -4.87 -2.44 0.98
C ALA A 325 -4.12 -3.51 1.76
N ASP A 326 -2.85 -3.75 1.45
CA ASP A 326 -2.01 -4.78 2.10
C ASP A 326 -2.49 -6.21 1.76
N PHE A 327 -3.11 -6.34 0.57
CA PHE A 327 -3.60 -7.62 0.08
C PHE A 327 -2.45 -8.60 -0.16
N ASP A 328 -2.70 -9.85 0.20
CA ASP A 328 -1.74 -10.97 0.22
C ASP A 328 -0.62 -10.84 1.28
N GLY A 329 -0.57 -9.72 2.01
CA GLY A 329 0.39 -9.44 3.09
C GLY A 329 -0.18 -9.71 4.48
N VAL A 330 -1.50 -9.75 4.58
CA VAL A 330 -2.24 -9.97 5.84
C VAL A 330 -3.22 -11.12 5.77
N ASP A 331 -3.45 -11.78 6.91
CA ASP A 331 -4.35 -12.93 6.99
C ASP A 331 -5.84 -12.55 7.07
N LEU A 332 -6.15 -11.32 7.50
CA LEU A 332 -7.51 -10.91 7.86
C LEU A 332 -7.85 -9.53 7.33
N THR A 333 -8.73 -9.50 6.34
CA THR A 333 -9.35 -8.30 5.76
C THR A 333 -10.82 -8.20 6.18
N PRO A 334 -11.44 -7.01 6.09
CA PRO A 334 -12.86 -6.83 6.40
C PRO A 334 -13.69 -7.60 5.37
N PRO A 335 -14.76 -8.32 5.77
CA PRO A 335 -15.55 -9.16 4.85
C PRO A 335 -16.12 -8.43 3.63
N ASP A 336 -16.39 -7.12 3.76
CA ASP A 336 -16.95 -6.30 2.67
C ASP A 336 -15.89 -5.90 1.61
N VAL A 337 -14.60 -6.00 1.96
CA VAL A 337 -13.43 -5.69 1.12
C VAL A 337 -12.35 -6.77 1.29
N ASP A 338 -12.77 -8.03 1.17
CA ASP A 338 -11.94 -9.17 1.51
C ASP A 338 -10.88 -9.49 0.45
N ASP A 339 -11.04 -9.04 -0.79
CA ASP A 339 -10.06 -9.21 -1.86
C ASP A 339 -10.07 -8.07 -2.89
N VAL A 340 -9.16 -8.13 -3.87
CA VAL A 340 -9.02 -7.06 -4.88
C VAL A 340 -10.26 -6.87 -5.76
N SER A 341 -11.26 -7.77 -5.74
CA SER A 341 -12.51 -7.60 -6.49
C SER A 341 -13.46 -6.57 -5.86
N LYS A 342 -13.20 -6.17 -4.60
CA LYS A 342 -14.16 -5.42 -3.78
C LYS A 342 -13.96 -3.90 -3.76
N TYR A 343 -12.96 -3.36 -4.45
CA TYR A 343 -12.78 -1.90 -4.51
C TYR A 343 -14.03 -1.12 -4.97
N PRO A 344 -14.87 -1.60 -5.93
CA PRO A 344 -16.10 -0.92 -6.28
C PRO A 344 -17.08 -0.78 -5.09
N ASN A 345 -17.08 -1.72 -4.15
CA ASN A 345 -17.91 -1.64 -2.93
C ASN A 345 -17.41 -0.52 -2.00
N LEU A 346 -16.09 -0.37 -1.85
CA LEU A 346 -15.49 0.72 -1.09
C LEU A 346 -15.86 2.08 -1.69
N PHE A 347 -15.76 2.22 -3.01
CA PHE A 347 -16.15 3.45 -3.71
C PHE A 347 -17.65 3.74 -3.58
N ALA A 348 -18.50 2.71 -3.67
CA ALA A 348 -19.94 2.85 -3.45
C ALA A 348 -20.25 3.36 -2.03
N ALA A 349 -19.55 2.84 -1.02
CA ALA A 349 -19.69 3.30 0.36
C ALA A 349 -19.18 4.74 0.57
N LEU A 350 -18.11 5.14 -0.11
CA LEU A 350 -17.64 6.53 -0.10
C LEU A 350 -18.67 7.49 -0.75
N ILE A 351 -19.30 7.08 -1.86
CA ILE A 351 -20.40 7.83 -2.50
C ILE A 351 -21.56 8.01 -1.52
N GLU A 352 -21.98 6.93 -0.85
CA GLU A 352 -23.02 6.97 0.19
C GLU A 352 -22.66 7.94 1.34
N ASN A 353 -21.37 8.10 1.62
CA ASN A 353 -20.84 9.01 2.63
C ASN A 353 -20.46 10.40 2.07
N GLY A 354 -21.02 10.79 0.92
CA GLY A 354 -20.94 12.16 0.41
C GLY A 354 -19.66 12.51 -0.35
N TRP A 355 -18.86 11.52 -0.75
CA TRP A 355 -17.70 11.77 -1.62
C TRP A 355 -18.16 12.03 -3.06
N ASN A 356 -17.68 13.13 -3.63
CA ASN A 356 -17.96 13.48 -5.02
C ASN A 356 -16.96 12.83 -5.98
N GLU A 357 -17.24 12.88 -7.28
CA GLU A 357 -16.38 12.28 -8.31
C GLU A 357 -14.94 12.80 -8.30
N ASN A 358 -14.73 14.10 -8.04
CA ASN A 358 -13.37 14.67 -8.01
C ASN A 358 -12.57 14.13 -6.83
N ASP A 359 -13.20 13.95 -5.67
CA ASP A 359 -12.57 13.33 -4.51
C ASP A 359 -12.23 11.86 -4.80
N LEU A 360 -13.13 11.14 -5.45
CA LEU A 360 -12.97 9.73 -5.81
C LEU A 360 -11.90 9.52 -6.88
N ALA A 361 -11.79 10.42 -7.86
CA ALA A 361 -10.72 10.41 -8.86
C ALA A 361 -9.34 10.55 -8.20
N LYS A 362 -9.23 11.42 -7.19
CA LYS A 362 -8.01 11.65 -6.41
C LYS A 362 -7.55 10.40 -5.68
N ILE A 363 -8.44 9.77 -4.91
CA ILE A 363 -8.10 8.55 -4.15
C ILE A 363 -7.98 7.31 -5.05
N ALA A 364 -8.62 7.29 -6.23
CA ALA A 364 -8.46 6.20 -7.18
C ALA A 364 -6.99 6.13 -7.61
N GLY A 365 -6.39 7.23 -8.04
CA GLY A 365 -4.97 7.19 -8.39
C GLY A 365 -4.35 8.51 -8.79
N LEU A 366 -5.13 9.58 -8.98
CA LEU A 366 -4.55 10.87 -9.35
C LEU A 366 -3.61 11.42 -8.28
N ASN A 367 -3.85 11.13 -7.00
CA ASN A 367 -2.92 11.50 -5.93
C ASN A 367 -1.61 10.71 -6.01
N VAL A 368 -1.66 9.42 -6.36
CA VAL A 368 -0.46 8.58 -6.55
C VAL A 368 0.36 9.07 -7.74
N ILE A 369 -0.31 9.39 -8.85
CA ILE A 369 0.33 9.95 -10.05
C ILE A 369 1.00 11.29 -9.72
N ARG A 370 0.35 12.16 -8.95
CA ARG A 370 0.94 13.42 -8.47
C ARG A 370 2.22 13.17 -7.66
N VAL A 371 2.17 12.27 -6.66
CA VAL A 371 3.32 11.99 -5.80
C VAL A 371 4.51 11.45 -6.60
N LEU A 372 4.26 10.54 -7.56
CA LEU A 372 5.29 10.07 -8.50
C LEU A 372 5.86 11.23 -9.32
N ALA A 373 5.00 12.04 -9.94
CA ALA A 373 5.42 13.16 -10.78
C ALA A 373 6.21 14.23 -10.00
N ASP A 374 5.84 14.51 -8.76
CA ASP A 374 6.53 15.47 -7.90
C ASP A 374 7.92 14.96 -7.48
N ASN A 375 8.08 13.66 -7.24
CA ASN A 375 9.39 13.03 -7.00
C ASN A 375 10.27 13.08 -8.24
N GLU A 376 9.73 12.75 -9.42
CA GLU A 376 10.43 12.88 -10.70
C GLU A 376 10.86 14.33 -10.99
N LYS A 377 9.99 15.29 -10.68
CA LYS A 377 10.26 16.72 -10.83
C LYS A 377 11.38 17.18 -9.91
N TYR A 378 11.40 16.75 -8.65
CA TYR A 378 12.48 17.07 -7.73
C TYR A 378 13.81 16.47 -8.24
N ALA A 379 13.83 15.19 -8.58
CA ALA A 379 15.01 14.52 -9.14
C ALA A 379 15.57 15.26 -10.36
N LYS A 380 14.70 15.68 -11.29
CA LYS A 380 15.07 16.49 -12.45
C LYS A 380 15.68 17.83 -12.06
N SER A 381 15.20 18.47 -11.00
CA SER A 381 15.75 19.76 -10.52
C SER A 381 17.16 19.64 -9.93
N VAL A 382 17.56 18.44 -9.51
CA VAL A 382 18.88 18.14 -8.94
C VAL A 382 19.70 17.19 -9.82
N GLU A 383 19.40 17.10 -11.12
CA GLU A 383 20.02 16.12 -12.01
C GLU A 383 21.54 16.27 -12.17
N ASN A 384 22.07 17.46 -11.87
CA ASN A 384 23.50 17.75 -11.87
C ASN A 384 24.20 17.47 -10.53
N MET A 385 23.46 17.01 -9.50
CA MET A 385 24.08 16.56 -8.25
C MET A 385 24.67 15.16 -8.46
N GLU A 386 25.94 15.01 -8.09
CA GLU A 386 26.61 13.71 -8.09
C GLU A 386 25.92 12.73 -7.12
N PRO A 387 25.90 11.42 -7.43
CA PRO A 387 25.43 10.41 -6.50
C PRO A 387 26.18 10.45 -5.17
N ILE A 388 25.46 10.27 -4.07
CA ILE A 388 26.09 10.15 -2.75
C ILE A 388 26.87 8.82 -2.70
N ASP A 389 28.15 8.90 -2.35
CA ASP A 389 29.12 7.80 -2.34
C ASP A 389 29.63 7.45 -0.93
N ASP A 390 29.03 8.04 0.10
CA ASP A 390 29.29 7.69 1.49
C ASP A 390 28.97 6.23 1.81
N TYR A 391 29.85 5.61 2.57
CA TYR A 391 29.63 4.31 3.19
C TYR A 391 29.06 4.51 4.59
N ILE A 392 28.26 3.54 5.05
CA ILE A 392 27.90 3.47 6.47
C ILE A 392 29.14 3.23 7.33
N ASP A 393 29.21 3.86 8.49
CA ASP A 393 30.30 3.61 9.43
C ASP A 393 30.25 2.16 9.92
N LYS A 394 31.41 1.51 9.99
CA LYS A 394 31.53 0.15 10.53
C LYS A 394 31.08 0.07 11.99
N THR A 395 31.17 1.17 12.74
CA THR A 395 30.69 1.21 14.13
C THR A 395 29.18 1.22 14.25
N ASP A 396 28.47 1.65 13.21
CA ASP A 396 27.00 1.70 13.18
C ASP A 396 26.39 0.34 12.79
N LEU A 397 27.22 -0.60 12.35
CA LEU A 397 26.81 -1.93 11.92
C LEU A 397 26.82 -2.92 13.09
N ASP A 398 25.66 -3.50 13.39
CA ASP A 398 25.53 -4.59 14.37
C ASP A 398 26.51 -5.74 14.03
N PRO A 399 27.12 -6.42 15.03
CA PRO A 399 27.99 -7.57 14.81
C PRO A 399 27.44 -8.62 13.84
N LYS A 400 26.12 -8.84 13.75
CA LYS A 400 25.51 -9.77 12.79
C LYS A 400 25.89 -9.47 11.33
N TYR A 401 26.10 -8.19 10.99
CA TYR A 401 26.51 -7.79 9.64
C TYR A 401 27.98 -8.09 9.35
N SER A 402 28.77 -8.58 10.32
CA SER A 402 30.14 -9.03 10.07
C SER A 402 30.23 -10.51 9.66
N GLU A 403 29.20 -11.31 9.92
CA GLU A 403 29.23 -12.76 9.70
C GLU A 403 29.14 -13.14 8.20
N CYS A 404 28.34 -12.41 7.43
CA CYS A 404 28.06 -12.71 6.02
C CYS A 404 28.61 -11.64 5.05
N ARG A 405 29.57 -10.82 5.50
CA ARG A 405 30.16 -9.72 4.73
C ARG A 405 31.68 -9.74 4.81
N THR A 406 32.34 -9.38 3.72
CA THR A 406 33.77 -9.07 3.71
C THR A 406 34.00 -7.56 3.82
N SER A 407 35.15 -7.15 4.37
CA SER A 407 35.44 -5.75 4.72
C SER A 407 36.10 -4.92 3.60
N PHE A 408 35.96 -5.34 2.33
CA PHE A 408 36.58 -4.70 1.17
C PHE A 408 35.82 -3.48 0.68
#